data_AF-A0A3B1A553-F1
#
_entry.id   AF-A0A3B1A553-F1
#
_cell.length_a   1.000
_cell.length_b   1.000
_cell.length_c   1.000
_cell.angle_alpha   90.00
_cell.angle_beta   90.00
_cell.angle_gamma   90.00
#
_symmetry.space_group_name_H-M   'P 1'
#
loop_
_entity.id
_entity.type
_entity.pdbx_description
1 polymer ?
#
loop_
_entity_poly.entity_id
_entity_poly.type
_entity_poly.pdbx_seq_one_letter_code
_entity_poly.pdbx_strand_id
1 'polypeptide(L)'
;MHTLFRLFFDIALLRKGPQDVPYSLFLLVFLFVFEFTMDIAINLIPDFEGKTLDFWINARFYVVANAVIVVFIYIIFKFYGKADRFVQSLTAITGAGLILIFIQLPAKFLVMNSAGNEPSMPVALAVLFSLVVLVWNLAIYINVFRLALSTSRINAGMLSFVILILSLFLRSLLVPVAA
;
A
#
# COMPACT_ATOMS: atom_id res chain seq x y z
N MET A 1 0.08 -0.44 -23.56
CA MET A 1 0.60 -0.80 -22.21
C MET A 1 1.45 0.31 -21.58
N HIS A 2 2.31 1.04 -22.32
CA HIS A 2 3.09 2.17 -21.78
C HIS A 2 2.27 3.30 -21.12
N THR A 3 1.01 3.49 -21.53
CA THR A 3 0.15 4.56 -21.00
C THR A 3 -0.28 4.33 -19.54
N LEU A 4 -0.58 3.08 -19.15
CA LEU A 4 -1.06 2.78 -17.78
C LEU A 4 0.08 2.85 -16.76
N PHE A 5 1.25 2.32 -17.11
CA PHE A 5 2.43 2.44 -16.24
C PHE A 5 2.77 3.91 -15.97
N ARG A 6 2.79 4.74 -17.03
CA ARG A 6 3.02 6.19 -16.89
C ARG A 6 1.93 6.88 -16.07
N LEU A 7 0.67 6.48 -16.23
CA LEU A 7 -0.44 7.00 -15.43
C LEU A 7 -0.21 6.73 -13.94
N PHE A 8 0.07 5.48 -13.54
CA PHE A 8 0.30 5.14 -12.13
C PHE A 8 1.57 5.79 -11.58
N PHE A 9 2.61 5.93 -12.39
CA PHE A 9 3.80 6.68 -12.02
C PHE A 9 3.50 8.17 -11.78
N ASP A 10 2.70 8.80 -12.64
CA ASP A 10 2.25 10.18 -12.45
C ASP A 10 1.38 10.34 -11.19
N ILE A 11 0.55 9.34 -10.86
CA ILE A 11 -0.23 9.31 -9.60
C ILE A 11 0.70 9.15 -8.39
N ALA A 12 1.71 8.27 -8.47
CA ALA A 12 2.71 8.09 -7.41
C ALA A 12 3.55 9.36 -7.18
N LEU A 13 3.75 10.17 -8.22
CA LEU A 13 4.35 11.50 -8.14
C LEU A 13 3.35 12.60 -7.72
N LEU A 14 2.12 12.25 -7.36
CA LEU A 14 1.05 13.15 -6.94
C LEU A 14 0.63 14.18 -8.01
N ARG A 15 0.91 13.90 -9.29
CA ARG A 15 0.61 14.79 -10.43
C ARG A 15 -0.78 14.56 -10.99
N LYS A 16 -1.31 13.34 -10.85
CA LYS A 16 -2.62 12.91 -11.35
C LYS A 16 -3.50 12.41 -10.22
N GLY A 17 -4.79 12.26 -10.54
CA GLY A 17 -5.80 11.80 -9.60
C GLY A 17 -6.62 10.62 -10.13
N PRO A 18 -7.58 10.14 -9.33
CA PRO A 18 -8.46 9.04 -9.71
C PRO A 18 -9.32 9.36 -10.94
N GLN A 19 -9.59 10.64 -11.22
CA GLN A 19 -10.33 11.06 -12.41
C GLN A 19 -9.62 10.72 -13.72
N ASP A 20 -8.30 10.54 -13.70
CA ASP A 20 -7.50 10.19 -14.88
C ASP A 20 -7.47 8.68 -15.14
N VAL A 21 -8.02 7.88 -14.22
CA VAL A 21 -8.02 6.41 -14.29
C VAL A 21 -9.27 5.92 -15.02
N PRO A 22 -9.14 5.05 -16.04
CA PRO A 22 -10.31 4.49 -16.72
C PRO A 22 -11.11 3.61 -15.76
N TYR A 23 -12.44 3.70 -15.81
CA TYR A 23 -13.30 2.79 -15.06
C TYR A 23 -13.20 1.38 -15.66
N SER A 24 -12.63 0.45 -14.89
CA SER A 24 -12.55 -0.96 -15.27
C SER A 24 -12.39 -1.84 -14.03
N LEU A 25 -13.41 -2.64 -13.72
CA LEU A 25 -13.34 -3.64 -12.65
C LEU A 25 -12.28 -4.71 -12.93
N PHE A 26 -12.10 -5.08 -14.20
CA PHE A 26 -11.04 -6.01 -14.60
C PHE A 26 -9.65 -5.47 -14.25
N LEU A 27 -9.39 -4.19 -14.54
CA LEU A 27 -8.12 -3.55 -14.20
C LEU A 27 -7.90 -3.52 -12.68
N LEU A 28 -8.94 -3.18 -11.91
CA LEU A 28 -8.86 -3.17 -10.45
C LEU A 28 -8.51 -4.56 -9.89
N VAL A 29 -9.24 -5.59 -10.31
CA VAL A 29 -9.00 -6.98 -9.85
C VAL A 29 -7.60 -7.45 -10.26
N PHE A 30 -7.18 -7.17 -11.49
CA PHE A 30 -5.84 -7.51 -11.96
C PHE A 30 -4.75 -6.87 -11.10
N LEU A 31 -4.87 -5.57 -10.80
CA LEU A 31 -3.90 -4.87 -9.97
C LEU A 31 -3.90 -5.39 -8.54
N PHE A 32 -5.07 -5.71 -7.97
CA PHE A 32 -5.15 -6.32 -6.64
C PHE A 32 -4.49 -7.69 -6.56
N VAL A 33 -4.75 -8.56 -7.54
CA VAL A 33 -4.11 -9.88 -7.59
C VAL A 33 -2.59 -9.73 -7.72
N PHE A 34 -2.14 -8.76 -8.52
CA PHE A 34 -0.71 -8.50 -8.68
C PHE A 34 -0.07 -7.94 -7.42
N GLU A 35 -0.70 -6.95 -6.77
CA GLU A 35 -0.26 -6.39 -5.48
C GLU A 35 -0.19 -7.48 -4.41
N PHE A 36 -1.26 -8.27 -4.27
CA PHE A 36 -1.33 -9.40 -3.35
C PHE A 36 -0.21 -10.42 -3.56
N THR A 37 0.06 -10.77 -4.82
CA THR A 37 1.13 -11.71 -5.16
C THR A 37 2.51 -11.15 -4.80
N MET A 38 2.75 -9.86 -5.07
CA MET A 38 4.00 -9.18 -4.75
C MET A 38 4.20 -9.06 -3.23
N ASP A 39 3.15 -8.70 -2.50
CA ASP A 39 3.15 -8.60 -1.05
C ASP A 39 3.47 -9.95 -0.39
N ILE A 40 2.86 -11.04 -0.85
CA ILE A 40 3.19 -12.38 -0.38
C ILE A 40 4.65 -12.70 -0.66
N ALA A 41 5.11 -12.48 -1.90
CA ALA A 41 6.49 -12.78 -2.30
C ALA A 41 7.53 -11.99 -1.49
N ILE A 42 7.26 -10.72 -1.19
CA ILE A 42 8.18 -9.86 -0.42
C ILE A 42 8.32 -10.31 1.03
N ASN A 43 7.28 -10.85 1.64
CA ASN A 43 7.35 -11.34 3.02
C ASN A 43 7.96 -12.74 3.15
N LEU A 44 8.30 -13.39 2.03
CA LEU A 44 9.21 -14.54 2.01
C LEU A 44 10.68 -14.11 2.13
N ILE A 45 10.99 -12.83 1.89
CA ILE A 45 12.32 -12.26 2.15
C ILE A 45 12.42 -12.01 3.66
N PRO A 46 13.48 -12.49 4.34
CA PRO A 46 13.68 -12.27 5.76
C PRO A 46 13.59 -10.78 6.14
N ASP A 47 12.93 -10.51 7.26
CA ASP A 47 12.92 -9.18 7.85
C ASP A 47 14.23 -8.85 8.58
N PHE A 48 14.25 -7.71 9.27
CA PHE A 48 15.43 -7.24 10.01
C PHE A 48 15.88 -8.19 11.13
N GLU A 49 14.97 -9.03 11.65
CA GLU A 49 15.26 -10.04 12.67
C GLU A 49 15.64 -11.39 12.03
N GLY A 50 15.74 -11.46 10.70
CA GLY A 50 15.97 -12.69 9.96
C GLY A 50 14.74 -13.61 9.95
N LYS A 51 13.57 -13.12 10.37
CA LYS A 51 12.33 -13.88 10.41
C LYS A 51 11.60 -13.77 9.09
N THR A 52 11.09 -14.89 8.62
CA THR A 52 10.13 -14.95 7.50
C THR A 52 8.76 -15.28 8.06
N LEU A 53 7.71 -14.70 7.50
CA LEU A 53 6.36 -15.07 7.88
C LEU A 53 5.95 -16.36 7.18
N ASP A 54 5.32 -17.29 7.92
CA ASP A 54 4.72 -18.48 7.31
C ASP A 54 3.76 -18.09 6.18
N PHE A 55 3.84 -18.77 5.05
CA PHE A 55 3.07 -18.45 3.86
C PHE A 55 1.56 -18.40 4.12
N TRP A 56 1.02 -19.34 4.90
CA TRP A 56 -0.42 -19.41 5.16
C TRP A 56 -0.88 -18.32 6.11
N ILE A 57 -0.08 -18.00 7.13
CA ILE A 57 -0.33 -16.87 8.02
C ILE A 57 -0.32 -15.57 7.22
N ASN A 58 0.69 -15.40 6.37
CA ASN A 58 0.87 -14.23 5.52
C ASN A 58 -0.29 -14.04 4.54
N ALA A 59 -0.65 -15.09 3.80
CA ALA A 59 -1.75 -15.05 2.84
C ALA A 59 -3.09 -14.72 3.52
N ARG A 60 -3.39 -15.34 4.68
CA ARG A 60 -4.61 -15.05 5.45
C ARG A 60 -4.65 -13.59 5.91
N PHE A 61 -3.54 -13.09 6.45
CA PHE A 61 -3.42 -11.70 6.84
C PHE A 61 -3.75 -10.77 5.67
N TYR A 62 -3.09 -10.96 4.52
CA TYR A 62 -3.26 -10.09 3.37
C TYR A 62 -4.69 -10.12 2.80
N VAL A 63 -5.34 -11.30 2.74
CA VAL A 63 -6.73 -11.40 2.28
C VAL A 63 -7.67 -10.66 3.22
N VAL A 64 -7.61 -10.95 4.53
CA VAL A 64 -8.53 -10.38 5.52
C VAL A 64 -8.30 -8.89 5.67
N ALA A 65 -7.05 -8.46 5.81
CA ALA A 65 -6.71 -7.06 6.00
C ALA A 65 -7.12 -6.22 4.78
N ASN A 66 -6.81 -6.65 3.56
CA ASN A 66 -7.23 -5.93 2.36
C ASN A 66 -8.76 -5.89 2.23
N ALA A 67 -9.46 -6.99 2.49
CA ALA A 67 -10.92 -6.99 2.44
C ALA A 67 -11.52 -5.96 3.41
N VAL A 68 -11.02 -5.90 4.65
CA VAL A 68 -11.46 -4.91 5.64
C VAL A 68 -11.16 -3.49 5.18
N ILE A 69 -9.96 -3.21 4.68
CA ILE A 69 -9.58 -1.89 4.18
C ILE A 69 -10.44 -1.47 2.99
N VAL A 70 -10.65 -2.35 2.02
CA VAL A 70 -11.48 -2.09 0.83
C VAL A 70 -12.92 -1.78 1.22
N VAL A 71 -13.51 -2.57 2.13
CA VAL A 71 -14.86 -2.33 2.66
C VAL A 71 -14.92 -0.99 3.39
N PHE A 72 -13.91 -0.68 4.21
CA PHE A 72 -13.86 0.59 4.94
C PHE A 72 -13.75 1.80 4.00
N ILE A 73 -12.91 1.74 2.96
CA ILE A 73 -12.82 2.76 1.92
C ILE A 73 -14.18 2.90 1.20
N TYR A 74 -14.84 1.79 0.87
CA TYR A 74 -16.16 1.84 0.23
C TYR A 74 -17.20 2.54 1.12
N ILE A 75 -17.20 2.27 2.42
CA ILE A 75 -18.09 2.93 3.40
C ILE A 75 -17.82 4.44 3.43
N ILE A 76 -16.56 4.87 3.45
CA ILE A 76 -16.19 6.29 3.34
C ILE A 76 -16.80 6.90 2.08
N PHE A 77 -16.59 6.26 0.92
CA PHE A 77 -17.10 6.77 -0.36
C PHE A 77 -18.63 6.86 -0.39
N LYS A 78 -19.31 5.87 0.21
CA LYS A 78 -20.78 5.89 0.36
C LYS A 78 -21.24 7.02 1.26
N PHE A 79 -20.56 7.25 2.39
CA PHE A 79 -20.88 8.35 3.32
C PHE A 79 -20.74 9.73 2.68
N TYR A 80 -19.73 9.93 1.83
CA TYR A 80 -19.53 11.16 1.07
C TYR A 80 -20.42 11.27 -0.19
N GLY A 81 -21.23 10.26 -0.50
CA GLY A 81 -22.06 10.23 -1.70
C GLY A 81 -21.24 10.17 -3.00
N LYS A 82 -20.04 9.60 -2.96
CA LYS A 82 -19.09 9.49 -4.09
C LYS A 82 -18.76 8.05 -4.47
N ALA A 83 -19.66 7.10 -4.19
CA ALA A 83 -19.45 5.68 -4.45
C ALA A 83 -19.17 5.35 -5.92
N ASP A 84 -19.62 6.18 -6.86
CA ASP A 84 -19.30 6.13 -8.28
C ASP A 84 -17.79 6.21 -8.58
N ARG A 85 -17.03 6.94 -7.75
CA ARG A 85 -15.58 7.13 -7.90
C ARG A 85 -14.74 6.07 -7.20
N PHE A 86 -15.37 5.12 -6.51
CA PHE A 86 -14.69 4.12 -5.69
C PHE A 86 -13.71 3.28 -6.51
N VAL A 87 -14.17 2.69 -7.62
CA VAL A 87 -13.36 1.79 -8.46
C VAL A 87 -12.11 2.50 -8.98
N GLN A 88 -12.27 3.70 -9.53
CA GLN A 88 -11.15 4.49 -10.05
C GLN A 88 -10.16 4.90 -8.95
N SER A 89 -10.68 5.25 -7.76
CA SER A 89 -9.85 5.65 -6.61
C SER A 89 -9.04 4.49 -6.05
N LEU A 90 -9.65 3.33 -5.91
CA LEU A 90 -8.96 2.14 -5.46
C LEU A 90 -7.94 1.67 -6.50
N THR A 91 -8.28 1.74 -7.79
CA THR A 91 -7.34 1.45 -8.90
C THR A 91 -6.15 2.40 -8.88
N ALA A 92 -6.37 3.70 -8.60
CA ALA A 92 -5.31 4.70 -8.48
C ALA A 92 -4.37 4.39 -7.30
N ILE A 93 -4.95 4.07 -6.14
CA ILE A 93 -4.20 3.74 -4.91
C ILE A 93 -3.38 2.47 -5.14
N THR A 94 -4.00 1.37 -5.55
CA THR A 94 -3.33 0.08 -5.78
C THR A 94 -2.26 0.21 -6.87
N GLY A 95 -2.57 0.86 -8.00
CA GLY A 95 -1.62 1.02 -9.10
C GLY A 95 -0.39 1.84 -8.72
N ALA A 96 -0.57 2.93 -7.95
CA ALA A 96 0.54 3.74 -7.46
C ALA A 96 1.29 3.03 -6.30
N GLY A 97 0.58 2.28 -5.45
CA GLY A 97 1.16 1.45 -4.39
C GLY A 97 2.11 0.39 -4.94
N LEU A 98 1.73 -0.28 -6.04
CA LEU A 98 2.61 -1.21 -6.77
C LEU A 98 3.94 -0.57 -7.19
N ILE A 99 3.93 0.68 -7.66
CA ILE A 99 5.17 1.41 -7.99
C ILE A 99 6.05 1.54 -6.74
N LEU A 100 5.46 1.87 -5.59
CA LEU A 100 6.19 1.98 -4.32
C LEU A 100 6.73 0.62 -3.85
N ILE A 101 6.00 -0.47 -4.06
CA ILE A 101 6.46 -1.83 -3.77
C ILE A 101 7.75 -2.14 -4.54
N PHE A 102 7.78 -1.86 -5.86
CA PHE A 102 8.99 -2.05 -6.67
C PHE A 102 10.15 -1.17 -6.21
N ILE A 103 9.87 0.08 -5.83
CA ILE A 103 10.88 1.00 -5.30
C ILE A 103 11.44 0.50 -3.96
N GLN A 104 10.66 -0.23 -3.17
CA GLN A 104 11.07 -0.75 -1.86
C GLN A 104 11.92 -2.03 -1.93
N LEU A 105 11.86 -2.78 -3.04
CA LEU A 105 12.58 -4.06 -3.20
C LEU A 105 14.10 -3.98 -2.96
N PRO A 106 14.85 -3.00 -3.50
CA PRO A 106 16.30 -2.91 -3.28
C PRO A 106 16.65 -2.81 -1.79
N ALA A 107 15.86 -2.07 -1.01
CA ALA A 107 16.09 -1.95 0.44
C ALA A 107 15.87 -3.28 1.16
N LYS A 108 14.85 -4.06 0.76
CA LYS A 108 14.61 -5.42 1.29
C LYS A 108 15.78 -6.37 1.01
N PHE A 109 16.33 -6.34 -0.20
CA PHE A 109 17.49 -7.17 -0.55
C PHE A 109 18.77 -6.75 0.18
N LEU A 110 18.99 -5.47 0.45
CA LEU A 110 20.12 -5.01 1.27
C LEU A 110 20.04 -5.56 2.71
N VAL A 111 18.84 -5.59 3.28
CA VAL A 111 18.59 -6.14 4.62
C VAL A 111 18.83 -7.64 4.65
N MET A 112 18.32 -8.38 3.66
CA MET A 112 18.53 -9.83 3.57
C MET A 112 20.01 -10.21 3.56
N ASN A 113 20.86 -9.46 2.84
CA ASN A 113 22.30 -9.71 2.80
C ASN A 113 23.04 -9.33 4.10
N SER A 114 22.38 -8.58 4.99
CA SER A 114 22.94 -8.09 6.25
C SER A 114 22.37 -8.82 7.47
N ALA A 115 21.35 -9.67 7.28
CA ALA A 115 20.68 -10.41 8.34
C ALA A 115 21.65 -11.31 9.11
N GLY A 116 21.69 -11.18 10.45
CA GLY A 116 22.58 -11.93 11.35
C GLY A 116 23.83 -11.19 11.81
N ASN A 117 24.07 -9.96 11.35
CA ASN A 117 25.15 -9.08 11.85
C ASN A 117 24.59 -7.99 12.78
N GLU A 118 25.44 -7.38 13.62
CA GLU A 118 25.08 -6.19 14.41
C GLU A 118 24.49 -5.07 13.53
N PRO A 119 23.69 -4.13 14.09
CA PRO A 119 23.05 -3.06 13.33
C PRO A 119 24.05 -2.32 12.43
N SER A 120 24.01 -2.64 11.14
CA SER A 120 24.95 -2.10 10.18
C SER A 120 24.36 -0.85 9.50
N MET A 121 25.22 0.06 9.05
CA MET A 121 24.80 1.27 8.35
C MET A 121 23.81 0.99 7.18
N PRO A 122 23.98 -0.08 6.36
CA PRO A 122 23.00 -0.43 5.33
C PRO A 122 21.59 -0.73 5.86
N VAL A 123 21.49 -1.40 7.01
CA VAL A 123 20.20 -1.72 7.65
C VAL A 123 19.49 -0.45 8.11
N ALA A 124 20.22 0.46 8.77
CA ALA A 124 19.67 1.75 9.19
C ALA A 124 19.14 2.57 7.99
N LEU A 125 19.88 2.60 6.88
CA LEU A 125 19.45 3.28 5.65
C LEU A 125 18.20 2.63 5.05
N ALA A 126 18.09 1.30 5.06
CA ALA A 126 16.91 0.60 4.57
C ALA A 126 15.65 0.89 5.41
N VAL A 127 15.79 1.03 6.73
CA VAL A 127 14.70 1.45 7.63
C VAL A 127 14.25 2.88 7.32
N LEU A 128 15.20 3.82 7.25
CA LEU A 128 14.90 5.22 6.92
C LEU A 128 14.22 5.34 5.55
N PHE A 129 14.71 4.60 4.55
CA PHE A 129 14.09 4.56 3.23
C PHE A 129 12.66 4.01 3.28
N SER A 130 12.40 2.96 4.07
CA SER A 130 11.06 2.42 4.26
C SER A 130 10.10 3.41 4.93
N LEU A 131 10.60 4.25 5.86
CA LEU A 131 9.81 5.35 6.43
C LEU A 131 9.47 6.42 5.39
N VAL A 132 10.41 6.77 4.51
CA VAL A 132 10.14 7.70 3.40
C VAL A 132 9.06 7.14 2.48
N VAL A 133 9.16 5.86 2.10
CA VAL A 133 8.15 5.17 1.27
C VAL A 133 6.78 5.14 1.96
N LEU A 134 6.74 4.89 3.28
CA LEU A 134 5.49 4.92 4.06
C LEU A 134 4.84 6.31 4.04
N VAL A 135 5.61 7.37 4.30
CA VAL A 135 5.12 8.76 4.24
C VAL A 135 4.65 9.11 2.83
N TRP A 136 5.36 8.64 1.81
CA TRP A 136 4.98 8.87 0.42
C TRP A 136 3.68 8.15 0.05
N ASN A 137 3.50 6.91 0.52
CA ASN A 137 2.27 6.17 0.35
C ASN A 137 1.09 6.92 1.00
N LEU A 138 1.29 7.44 2.22
CA LEU A 138 0.28 8.25 2.88
C LEU A 138 -0.07 9.50 2.05
N ALA A 139 0.91 10.17 1.44
CA ALA A 139 0.67 11.30 0.55
C ALA A 139 -0.17 10.92 -0.69
N ILE A 140 0.00 9.72 -1.24
CA ILE A 140 -0.83 9.19 -2.33
C ILE A 140 -2.28 9.05 -1.87
N TYR A 141 -2.52 8.40 -0.72
CA TYR A 141 -3.87 8.28 -0.15
C TYR A 141 -4.52 9.65 0.06
N ILE A 142 -3.79 10.62 0.61
CA ILE A 142 -4.29 11.98 0.84
C ILE A 142 -4.67 12.63 -0.49
N ASN A 143 -3.81 12.56 -1.50
CA ASN A 143 -4.09 13.16 -2.80
C ASN A 143 -5.31 12.51 -3.47
N VAL A 144 -5.41 11.18 -3.45
CA VAL A 144 -6.54 10.44 -4.03
C VAL A 144 -7.83 10.75 -3.30
N PHE A 145 -7.88 10.64 -1.97
CA PHE A 145 -9.09 10.92 -1.20
C PHE A 145 -9.54 12.38 -1.33
N ARG A 146 -8.60 13.33 -1.33
CA ARG A 146 -8.91 14.76 -1.55
C ARG A 146 -9.65 14.96 -2.86
N LEU A 147 -9.14 14.39 -3.95
CA LEU A 147 -9.69 14.56 -5.30
C LEU A 147 -10.98 13.76 -5.49
N ALA A 148 -11.00 12.51 -5.05
CA ALA A 148 -12.15 11.61 -5.17
C ALA A 148 -13.36 12.11 -4.40
N LEU A 149 -13.16 12.42 -3.11
CA LEU A 149 -14.21 12.84 -2.18
C LEU A 149 -14.51 14.33 -2.26
N SER A 150 -13.72 15.09 -3.06
CA SER A 150 -13.84 16.55 -3.19
C SER A 150 -13.82 17.26 -1.83
N THR A 151 -12.90 16.84 -0.96
CA THR A 151 -12.77 17.31 0.44
C THR A 151 -11.50 18.11 0.65
N SER A 152 -11.34 18.73 1.82
CA SER A 152 -10.13 19.48 2.18
C SER A 152 -8.92 18.55 2.34
N ARG A 153 -7.70 19.09 2.21
CA ARG A 153 -6.45 18.32 2.43
C ARG A 153 -6.40 17.74 3.85
N ILE A 154 -6.91 18.47 4.85
CA ILE A 154 -6.92 18.04 6.25
C ILE A 154 -7.82 16.82 6.43
N ASN A 155 -9.05 16.86 5.89
CA ASN A 155 -9.99 15.75 5.99
C ASN A 155 -9.46 14.50 5.27
N ALA A 156 -8.89 14.67 4.06
CA ALA A 156 -8.24 13.58 3.35
C ALA A 156 -7.03 13.02 4.13
N GLY A 157 -6.26 13.91 4.77
CA GLY A 157 -5.24 13.60 5.76
C GLY A 157 -5.74 12.65 6.84
N MET A 158 -6.75 13.10 7.58
CA MET A 158 -7.36 12.33 8.68
C MET A 158 -7.83 10.95 8.23
N LEU A 159 -8.54 10.87 7.10
CA LEU A 159 -9.00 9.59 6.55
C LEU A 159 -7.81 8.66 6.20
N SER A 160 -6.76 9.20 5.60
CA SER A 160 -5.56 8.43 5.25
C SER A 160 -4.83 7.92 6.50
N PHE A 161 -4.76 8.74 7.56
CA PHE A 161 -4.22 8.32 8.85
C PHE A 161 -5.06 7.24 9.52
N VAL A 162 -6.40 7.31 9.43
CA VAL A 162 -7.29 6.26 9.93
C VAL A 162 -7.04 4.95 9.18
N ILE A 163 -6.89 4.98 7.86
CA ILE A 163 -6.51 3.80 7.05
C ILE A 163 -5.16 3.24 7.52
N LEU A 164 -4.16 4.10 7.73
CA LEU A 164 -2.85 3.67 8.23
C LEU A 164 -2.96 2.99 9.59
N ILE A 165 -3.64 3.60 10.56
CA ILE A 165 -3.82 3.04 11.91
C ILE A 165 -4.58 1.71 11.82
N LEU A 166 -5.65 1.65 11.03
CA LEU A 166 -6.41 0.42 10.83
C LEU A 166 -5.54 -0.69 10.22
N SER A 167 -4.70 -0.36 9.25
CA SER A 167 -3.76 -1.33 8.64
C SER A 167 -2.75 -1.87 9.65
N LEU A 168 -2.17 -0.99 10.49
CA LEU A 168 -1.23 -1.39 11.53
C LEU A 168 -1.90 -2.23 12.62
N PHE A 169 -3.12 -1.86 13.00
CA PHE A 169 -3.93 -2.61 13.95
C PHE A 169 -4.27 -4.01 13.42
N LEU A 170 -4.75 -4.12 12.19
CA LEU A 170 -5.02 -5.41 11.55
C LEU A 170 -3.77 -6.27 11.48
N ARG A 171 -2.61 -5.68 11.18
CA ARG A 171 -1.32 -6.40 11.20
C ARG A 171 -0.99 -6.94 12.59
N SER A 172 -1.16 -6.14 13.64
CA SER A 172 -0.92 -6.57 15.02
C SER A 172 -1.86 -7.68 15.51
N LEU A 173 -3.10 -7.71 14.99
CA LEU A 173 -4.09 -8.73 15.37
C LEU A 173 -3.90 -10.05 14.63
N LEU A 174 -3.55 -9.98 13.34
CA LEU A 174 -3.57 -11.13 12.43
C LEU A 174 -2.20 -11.78 12.25
N VAL A 175 -1.12 -11.03 12.46
CA VAL A 175 0.24 -11.58 12.48
C VAL A 175 0.58 -11.86 13.94
N PRO A 176 0.65 -13.14 14.36
CA PRO A 176 1.03 -13.46 15.73
C PRO A 176 2.42 -12.88 16.01
N VAL A 177 2.56 -12.13 17.11
CA VAL A 177 3.87 -11.77 17.64
C VAL A 177 4.55 -13.10 17.95
N ALA A 178 5.59 -13.44 17.20
CA ALA A 178 6.39 -14.62 17.48
C ALA A 178 6.91 -14.51 18.91
N ALA A 179 6.40 -15.37 19.80
CA ALA A 179 6.93 -15.59 21.14
C ALA A 179 8.27 -16.33 21.07
#